data_AF-A0A7C7IEV2-F1
#
_entry.id   AF-A0A7C7IEV2-F1
#
_cell.length_a   1.000
_cell.length_b   1.000
_cell.length_c   1.000
_cell.angle_alpha   90.00
_cell.angle_beta   90.00
_cell.angle_gamma   90.00
#
_symmetry.space_group_name_H-M   'P 1'
#
loop_
_entity.id
_entity.type
_entity.pdbx_description
1 polymer ?
#
loop_
_entity_poly.entity_id
_entity_poly.type
_entity_poly.pdbx_seq_one_letter_code
_entity_poly.pdbx_strand_id
1 'polypeptide(L)'
;MRRFKSKQKFKRKRFIKRNTNKYCRFTAEEVDQIDYKDIGTLKKYITEAGKIIPSRVTGTKSHYQKQLATAIKRARFLALLPYTDKHS
;
A
#
# COMPACT_ATOMS: atom_id res chain seq x y z
N MET A 1 -9.42 -51.75 16.98
CA MET A 1 -8.62 -50.51 17.20
C MET A 1 -9.04 -49.43 16.20
N ARG A 2 -9.71 -48.35 16.62
CA ARG A 2 -10.00 -47.18 15.78
C ARG A 2 -8.98 -46.07 16.10
N ARG A 3 -8.11 -45.74 15.14
CA ARG A 3 -7.10 -44.66 15.24
C ARG A 3 -7.79 -43.31 15.38
N PHE A 4 -7.66 -42.67 16.55
CA PHE A 4 -8.00 -41.26 16.75
C PHE A 4 -7.00 -40.37 15.99
N LYS A 5 -7.42 -39.78 14.86
CA LYS A 5 -6.64 -38.71 14.20
C LYS A 5 -6.79 -37.43 15.00
N SER A 6 -5.71 -36.95 15.60
CA SER A 6 -5.64 -35.67 16.28
C SER A 6 -5.80 -34.52 15.28
N LYS A 7 -6.87 -33.73 15.43
CA LYS A 7 -7.07 -32.49 14.68
C LYS A 7 -6.06 -31.45 15.17
N GLN A 8 -4.95 -31.28 14.47
CA GLN A 8 -4.02 -30.18 14.73
C GLN A 8 -4.76 -28.84 14.49
N LYS A 9 -5.01 -28.10 15.57
CA LYS A 9 -5.62 -26.77 15.52
C LYS A 9 -4.60 -25.76 14.98
N PHE A 10 -4.78 -25.29 13.74
CA PHE A 10 -4.02 -24.16 13.20
C PHE A 10 -4.21 -22.93 14.11
N LYS A 11 -3.18 -22.59 14.89
CA LYS A 11 -3.19 -21.37 15.73
C LYS A 11 -3.23 -20.15 14.82
N ARG A 12 -4.36 -19.42 14.84
CA ARG A 12 -4.52 -18.14 14.12
C ARG A 12 -3.44 -17.17 14.62
N LYS A 13 -2.55 -16.71 13.73
CA LYS A 13 -1.54 -15.69 14.05
C LYS A 13 -2.25 -14.46 14.63
N ARG A 14 -1.78 -14.00 15.79
CA ARG A 14 -2.32 -12.79 16.46
C ARG A 14 -2.24 -11.61 15.48
N PHE A 15 -3.38 -10.96 15.24
CA PHE A 15 -3.42 -9.72 14.49
C PHE A 15 -2.57 -8.68 15.23
N ILE A 16 -1.46 -8.27 14.64
CA ILE A 16 -0.64 -7.16 15.16
C ILE A 16 -1.58 -5.95 15.27
N LYS A 17 -1.69 -5.41 16.49
CA LYS A 17 -2.52 -4.23 16.80
C LYS A 17 -2.14 -3.13 15.81
N ARG A 18 -3.05 -2.80 14.88
CA ARG A 18 -2.84 -1.70 13.93
C ARG A 18 -2.85 -0.43 14.76
N ASN A 19 -1.76 0.34 14.71
CA ASN A 19 -1.79 1.69 15.28
C ASN A 19 -2.74 2.52 14.39
N THR A 20 -3.95 2.74 14.88
CA THR A 20 -5.09 3.33 14.13
C THR A 20 -5.09 4.85 14.12
N ASN A 21 -4.19 5.51 14.86
CA ASN A 21 -4.11 6.98 14.95
C ASN A 21 -3.28 7.62 13.84
N LYS A 22 -3.43 7.18 12.59
CA LYS A 22 -2.83 7.86 11.44
C LYS A 22 -3.92 8.53 10.62
N TYR A 23 -3.81 9.84 10.45
CA TYR A 23 -4.73 10.61 9.63
C TYR A 23 -4.40 10.45 8.14
N CYS A 24 -5.42 10.40 7.29
CA CYS A 24 -5.23 10.33 5.85
C CYS A 24 -5.07 11.74 5.28
N ARG A 25 -3.89 12.05 4.74
CA ARG A 25 -3.56 13.34 4.11
C ARG A 25 -4.59 13.73 3.03
N PHE A 26 -4.90 12.82 2.11
CA PHE A 26 -5.88 13.07 1.02
C PHE A 26 -7.30 13.39 1.49
N THR A 27 -7.67 12.94 2.70
CA THR A 27 -8.98 13.29 3.27
C THR A 27 -8.95 14.70 3.84
N ALA A 28 -7.82 15.13 4.41
CA ALA A 28 -7.68 16.48 4.94
C ALA A 28 -7.53 17.54 3.85
N GLU A 29 -6.96 17.16 2.71
CA GLU A 29 -6.78 18.02 1.53
C GLU A 29 -7.99 17.98 0.57
N GLU A 30 -9.06 17.25 0.92
CA GLU A 30 -10.29 17.09 0.09
C GLU A 30 -10.01 16.78 -1.39
N VAL A 31 -9.03 15.89 -1.63
CA VAL A 31 -8.66 15.52 -2.99
C VAL A 31 -9.69 14.54 -3.54
N ASP A 32 -10.32 14.89 -4.66
CA ASP A 32 -11.30 14.04 -5.36
C ASP A 32 -10.62 12.85 -6.07
N GLN A 33 -9.54 13.13 -6.79
CA GLN A 33 -8.84 12.15 -7.59
C GLN A 33 -7.32 12.35 -7.57
N ILE A 34 -6.59 11.24 -7.44
CA ILE A 34 -5.12 11.23 -7.48
C ILE A 34 -4.67 10.87 -8.89
N ASP A 35 -4.07 11.84 -9.58
CA ASP A 35 -3.60 11.65 -10.95
C ASP A 35 -2.17 11.13 -11.04
N TYR A 36 -1.88 10.45 -12.15
CA TYR A 36 -0.56 9.87 -12.41
C TYR A 36 0.49 10.92 -12.83
N LYS A 37 0.05 12.14 -13.14
CA LYS A 37 0.88 13.26 -13.60
C LYS A 37 1.58 13.96 -12.41
N ASP A 38 1.04 13.83 -11.21
CA ASP A 38 1.54 14.48 -10.01
C ASP A 38 2.72 13.70 -9.39
N ILE A 39 3.86 13.71 -10.08
CA ILE A 39 5.04 12.94 -9.68
C ILE A 39 5.48 13.28 -8.25
N GLY A 40 5.37 14.55 -7.86
CA GLY A 40 5.75 15.03 -6.53
C GLY A 40 4.92 14.41 -5.39
N THR A 41 3.64 14.13 -5.61
CA THR A 41 2.80 13.45 -4.61
C THR A 41 3.09 11.95 -4.63
N LEU A 42 3.11 11.32 -5.82
CA LEU A 42 3.32 9.89 -5.98
C LEU A 42 4.67 9.42 -5.46
N LYS A 43 5.73 10.23 -5.61
CA LYS A 43 7.08 9.93 -5.12
C LYS A 43 7.13 9.74 -3.60
N LYS A 44 6.25 10.42 -2.84
CA LYS A 44 6.14 10.26 -1.38
C LYS A 44 5.54 8.92 -0.96
N TYR A 45 4.84 8.23 -1.87
CA TYR A 45 4.16 6.96 -1.62
C TYR A 45 4.88 5.74 -2.21
N ILE A 46 6.11 5.94 -2.71
CA ILE A 46 7.02 4.88 -3.11
C ILE A 46 8.25 4.88 -2.20
N THR A 47 8.82 3.70 -2.01
CA THR A 47 10.13 3.54 -1.35
C THR A 47 11.24 3.94 -2.30
N GLU A 48 12.46 4.13 -1.79
CA GLU A 48 13.68 4.29 -2.58
C GLU A 48 13.86 3.17 -3.61
N ALA A 49 13.59 1.92 -3.21
CA ALA A 49 13.60 0.75 -4.10
C ALA A 49 12.47 0.72 -5.16
N GLY A 50 11.65 1.76 -5.28
CA GLY A 50 10.53 1.80 -6.24
C GLY A 50 9.34 0.91 -5.87
N LYS A 51 9.18 0.45 -4.62
CA LYS A 51 8.00 -0.32 -4.16
C LYS A 51 6.92 0.62 -3.62
N ILE A 52 5.64 0.26 -3.79
CA ILE A 52 4.53 1.06 -3.25
C ILE A 52 4.46 0.84 -1.74
N ILE A 53 4.40 1.93 -0.97
CA ILE A 53 4.31 1.88 0.48
C ILE A 53 2.90 1.40 0.89
N PRO A 54 2.77 0.41 1.79
CA PRO A 54 1.46 -0.10 2.22
C PRO A 54 0.73 0.91 3.11
N SER A 55 -0.61 0.89 3.05
CA SER A 55 -1.48 1.81 3.80
C SER A 55 -1.27 1.80 5.32
N ARG A 56 -0.75 0.70 5.90
CA ARG A 56 -0.43 0.62 7.33
C ARG A 56 0.69 1.58 7.77
N VAL A 57 1.57 1.94 6.84
CA VAL A 57 2.69 2.85 7.10
C VAL A 57 2.22 4.28 6.91
N THR A 58 1.54 4.57 5.80
CA THR A 58 1.12 5.93 5.39
C THR A 58 -0.17 6.41 6.05
N GLY A 59 -1.05 5.52 6.51
CA GLY A 59 -2.35 5.91 7.09
C GLY A 59 -3.39 6.33 6.05
N THR A 60 -3.18 6.04 4.77
CA THR A 60 -4.14 6.33 3.69
C THR A 60 -5.39 5.44 3.82
N LYS A 61 -6.58 6.02 3.59
CA LYS A 61 -7.82 5.23 3.52
C LYS A 61 -7.73 4.26 2.34
N SER A 62 -8.42 3.12 2.45
CA SER A 62 -8.41 2.05 1.43
C SER A 62 -8.83 2.53 0.04
N HIS A 63 -9.75 3.49 -0.05
CA HIS A 63 -10.17 4.11 -1.30
C HIS A 63 -9.00 4.81 -2.02
N TYR A 64 -8.36 5.77 -1.33
CA TYR A 64 -7.20 6.49 -1.87
C TYR A 64 -6.01 5.57 -2.15
N GLN A 65 -5.79 4.53 -1.34
CA GLN A 65 -4.71 3.56 -1.60
C GLN A 65 -4.91 2.82 -2.93
N LYS A 66 -6.14 2.48 -3.32
CA LYS A 66 -6.44 1.86 -4.62
C LYS A 66 -6.21 2.84 -5.77
N GLN A 67 -6.63 4.08 -5.60
CA GLN A 67 -6.37 5.15 -6.58
C GLN A 67 -4.88 5.39 -6.77
N LEU A 68 -4.12 5.57 -5.68
CA LEU A 68 -2.66 5.68 -5.68
C LEU A 68 -1.99 4.53 -6.42
N ALA A 69 -2.39 3.29 -6.11
CA ALA A 69 -1.78 2.12 -6.76
C ALA A 69 -2.03 2.12 -8.28
N THR A 70 -3.20 2.59 -8.72
CA THR A 70 -3.52 2.70 -10.15
C THR A 70 -2.74 3.83 -10.81
N ALA A 71 -2.66 5.00 -10.18
CA ALA A 71 -1.90 6.14 -10.64
C ALA A 71 -0.39 5.83 -10.75
N ILE A 72 0.20 5.22 -9.72
CA ILE A 72 1.62 4.82 -9.71
C ILE A 72 1.89 3.82 -10.83
N LYS A 73 1.02 2.83 -11.05
CA LYS A 73 1.18 1.88 -12.15
C LYS A 73 1.16 2.57 -13.51
N ARG A 74 0.21 3.48 -13.74
CA ARG A 74 0.13 4.28 -14.99
C ARG A 74 1.40 5.12 -15.19
N ALA A 75 1.86 5.82 -14.15
CA ALA A 75 3.09 6.61 -14.19
C ALA A 75 4.32 5.77 -14.55
N ARG A 76 4.40 4.53 -14.05
CA ARG A 76 5.49 3.61 -14.39
C ARG A 76 5.49 3.15 -15.85
N PHE A 77 4.31 2.89 -16.43
CA PHE A 77 4.21 2.55 -17.85
C PHE A 77 4.67 3.69 -18.76
N LEU A 78 4.52 4.93 -18.30
CA LEU A 78 4.95 6.14 -18.99
C LEU A 78 6.40 6.55 -18.64
N ALA A 79 7.16 5.70 -17.95
CA ALA A 79 8.52 5.98 -17.48
C ALA A 79 8.67 7.22 -16.58
N LEU A 80 7.58 7.74 -15.99
CA LEU A 80 7.62 8.86 -15.04
C LEU A 80 8.12 8.44 -13.65
N LEU A 81 7.95 7.16 -13.31
CA LEU A 81 8.42 6.58 -12.04
C LEU A 81 9.15 5.26 -12.31
N PRO A 82 10.23 4.97 -11.56
CA PRO A 82 10.97 3.73 -11.73
C PRO A 82 10.25 2.53 -11.11
N TYR A 83 10.53 1.34 -11.66
CA TYR A 83 10.13 0.05 -11.07
C TYR A 83 11.10 -0.45 -10.00
N THR A 84 12.38 -0.09 -10.14
CA THR A 84 13.50 -0.50 -9.29
C THR A 84 14.52 0.64 -9.25
N ASP A 85 15.25 0.71 -8.16
CA ASP A 85 16.48 1.46 -7.92
C ASP A 85 17.57 1.28 -8.99
N LYS A 86 17.52 0.22 -9.81
CA LYS A 86 18.48 -0.01 -10.89
C LYS A 86 18.12 0.70 -12.20
N HIS A 87 16.91 1.23 -12.32
CA HIS A 87 16.41 1.89 -13.53
C HIS A 87 16.37 3.42 -13.38
N SER A 88 17.01 3.96 -12.34
CA SER A 88 17.15 5.39 -12.06
C SER A 88 18.48 5.95 -12.52
#